data_AF-A0A3R7A7E7-F1
#
_entry.id   AF-A0A3R7A7E7-F1
#
_cell.length_a   1.000
_cell.length_b   1.000
_cell.length_c   1.000
_cell.angle_alpha   90.00
_cell.angle_beta   90.00
_cell.angle_gamma   90.00
#
_symmetry.space_group_name_H-M   'P 1'
#
loop_
_entity.id
_entity.type
_entity.pdbx_description
1 polymer ?
#
loop_
_entity_poly.entity_id
_entity_poly.type
_entity_poly.pdbx_seq_one_letter_code
_entity_poly.pdbx_strand_id
1 'polypeptide(L)'
;MTAAATLSTDTSDVVCPATPSMSSPDVDYSMTTDNVEIADTATTTTSSSSKRKILLAVTAAAALVVVGVVVALVSSFQAPTTTSISVGAAGDVSVCYDSYNSYTAGNIEYHFKRIKERFSGVRTYQTQGLRNHIDVAAETGLVIYAGVWLKNDQWFKDMQAALDGARRHPNSVKAILVGNEELLGGEYNQWFVLEKVRHMRKMLNDAGLWYIKVGSVQTDGDWLNSGSELAKECDVMGVNIHPFFGASDNSKLNPVEDLNVRWIQMVNRFGGKVVLTETGWPTSGGTVNGHVPSMHMAKKYMLDVNAWAKRGNGGDTPAYFMFHDNNGKWVDYEKSFGLAWDNGFWKFDFNTVDPAKDYKGIVFFNRPNEKVLGAQWNNMAVDTHTRWGWSWKDDFPSIWSVWETKWQIVTWDAANKRDLCLDAYEPKRGGAVHLWPCDANNGNQKWKYDRGTQQIRHLTHHGLCLDMRQAEGGPLHLWDCLDHEKLQKFEWWVI
;
A
#
# COMPACT_ATOMS: atom_id res chain seq x y z
N MET A 1 -12.78 59.98 -52.28
CA MET A 1 -13.43 58.76 -52.80
C MET A 1 -13.75 57.91 -51.58
N THR A 2 -15.00 57.71 -51.14
CA THR A 2 -16.11 56.92 -51.75
C THR A 2 -15.74 55.44 -51.90
N ALA A 3 -16.46 54.45 -51.35
CA ALA A 3 -17.75 54.37 -50.64
C ALA A 3 -17.62 53.47 -49.37
N ALA A 4 -18.52 53.40 -48.37
CA ALA A 4 -19.90 52.88 -48.33
C ALA A 4 -20.04 51.41 -48.85
N ALA A 5 -20.79 50.48 -48.21
CA ALA A 5 -21.63 50.57 -47.00
C ALA A 5 -22.00 49.19 -46.37
N THR A 6 -22.50 49.23 -45.12
CA THR A 6 -23.57 48.39 -44.49
C THR A 6 -23.56 46.84 -44.45
N LEU A 7 -23.76 46.35 -43.22
CA LEU A 7 -24.70 45.28 -42.77
C LEU A 7 -24.54 43.83 -43.27
N SER A 8 -24.37 42.92 -42.30
CA SER A 8 -25.42 41.94 -41.99
C SER A 8 -25.37 41.56 -40.50
N THR A 9 -26.52 41.23 -39.91
CA THR A 9 -26.65 40.56 -38.62
C THR A 9 -26.95 39.09 -38.84
N ASP A 10 -26.27 38.19 -38.14
CA ASP A 10 -26.77 36.82 -37.96
C ASP A 10 -26.51 36.36 -36.53
N THR A 11 -27.54 35.80 -35.91
CA THR A 11 -27.55 35.32 -34.52
C THR A 11 -27.82 33.83 -34.54
N SER A 12 -26.75 33.04 -34.42
CA SER A 12 -26.83 31.59 -34.29
C SER A 12 -26.32 31.16 -32.90
N ASP A 13 -27.27 30.83 -32.02
CA ASP A 13 -26.97 30.33 -30.68
C ASP A 13 -26.28 28.97 -30.74
N VAL A 14 -25.01 28.90 -30.32
CA VAL A 14 -24.31 27.63 -30.11
C VAL A 14 -24.75 27.04 -28.76
N VAL A 15 -25.95 26.49 -28.75
CA VAL A 15 -26.49 25.74 -27.61
C VAL A 15 -25.62 24.52 -27.37
N CYS A 16 -24.95 24.48 -26.20
CA CYS A 16 -24.20 23.30 -25.78
C CYS A 16 -25.18 22.13 -25.54
N PRO A 17 -24.92 20.92 -26.07
CA PRO A 17 -25.81 19.79 -25.90
C PRO A 17 -25.87 19.36 -24.43
N ALA A 18 -27.08 19.34 -23.86
CA ALA A 18 -27.29 18.84 -22.50
C ALA A 18 -26.98 17.35 -22.42
N THR A 19 -26.20 16.95 -21.41
CA THR A 19 -25.96 15.54 -21.08
C THR A 19 -27.27 14.87 -20.67
N PRO A 20 -27.66 13.72 -21.27
CA PRO A 20 -28.91 13.06 -20.91
C PRO A 20 -28.84 12.50 -19.49
N SER A 21 -29.81 12.87 -18.65
CA SER A 21 -29.99 12.30 -17.32
C SER A 21 -30.45 10.84 -17.42
N MET A 22 -29.58 9.89 -17.10
CA MET A 22 -30.00 8.50 -16.94
C MET A 22 -30.78 8.33 -15.63
N SER A 23 -32.10 8.24 -15.74
CA SER A 23 -32.97 7.78 -14.66
C SER A 23 -32.63 6.34 -14.28
N SER A 24 -32.44 6.06 -12.99
CA SER A 24 -32.37 4.68 -12.49
C SER A 24 -33.67 3.94 -12.83
N PRO A 25 -33.63 2.71 -13.34
CA PRO A 25 -34.82 1.87 -13.42
C PRO A 25 -35.20 1.39 -12.02
N ASP A 26 -36.45 1.62 -11.61
CA ASP A 26 -37.03 0.95 -10.45
C ASP A 26 -37.18 -0.55 -10.74
N VAL A 27 -36.73 -1.39 -9.81
CA VAL A 27 -36.87 -2.85 -9.90
C VAL A 27 -37.86 -3.32 -8.83
N ASP A 28 -39.09 -3.58 -9.25
CA ASP A 28 -40.15 -4.14 -8.40
C ASP A 28 -39.80 -5.56 -7.93
N TYR A 29 -39.78 -5.78 -6.62
CA TYR A 29 -39.44 -7.07 -6.00
C TYR A 29 -40.71 -7.82 -5.60
N SER A 30 -41.35 -8.44 -6.60
CA SER A 30 -42.48 -9.34 -6.35
C SER A 30 -42.00 -10.66 -5.71
N MET A 31 -42.36 -10.86 -4.45
CA MET A 31 -42.05 -12.10 -3.72
C MET A 31 -42.94 -13.26 -4.20
N THR A 32 -42.36 -14.21 -4.91
CA THR A 32 -42.93 -15.56 -5.02
C THR A 32 -42.58 -16.38 -3.78
N THR A 33 -43.60 -16.98 -3.15
CA THR A 33 -43.45 -17.79 -1.93
C THR A 33 -43.79 -19.26 -2.21
N ASP A 34 -42.76 -20.06 -2.49
CA ASP A 34 -42.91 -21.52 -2.56
C ASP A 34 -42.78 -22.12 -1.16
N ASN A 35 -43.89 -22.66 -0.66
CA ASN A 35 -43.92 -23.44 0.57
C ASN A 35 -43.51 -24.88 0.26
N VAL A 36 -42.59 -25.46 1.05
CA VAL A 36 -42.35 -26.90 1.11
C VAL A 36 -42.41 -27.34 2.56
N GLU A 37 -43.03 -28.50 2.80
CA GLU A 37 -43.54 -28.90 4.11
C GLU A 37 -42.49 -29.42 5.09
N ILE A 38 -42.85 -29.41 6.38
CA ILE A 38 -42.10 -30.02 7.48
C ILE A 38 -42.32 -31.53 7.45
N ALA A 39 -41.25 -32.30 7.66
CA ALA A 39 -41.33 -33.73 7.96
C ALA A 39 -40.55 -34.04 9.25
N ASP A 40 -41.29 -34.42 10.30
CA ASP A 40 -40.73 -34.90 11.57
C ASP A 40 -40.12 -36.30 11.43
N THR A 41 -39.00 -36.56 12.12
CA THR A 41 -38.64 -37.89 12.64
C THR A 41 -37.74 -37.74 13.86
N ALA A 42 -38.05 -38.44 14.95
CA ALA A 42 -37.40 -38.30 16.25
C ALA A 42 -36.60 -39.56 16.66
N THR A 43 -36.03 -39.51 17.88
CA THR A 43 -35.37 -40.63 18.61
C THR A 43 -33.98 -41.05 18.05
N THR A 44 -32.98 -41.48 18.83
CA THR A 44 -32.93 -41.84 20.28
C THR A 44 -31.62 -41.38 20.94
N THR A 45 -31.62 -41.27 22.27
CA THR A 45 -30.45 -41.00 23.12
C THR A 45 -29.51 -42.19 23.31
N THR A 46 -28.26 -41.92 23.70
CA THR A 46 -27.59 -42.63 24.81
C THR A 46 -26.40 -41.83 25.35
N SER A 47 -26.07 -42.01 26.63
CA SER A 47 -24.92 -41.39 27.28
C SER A 47 -24.15 -42.44 28.10
N SER A 48 -22.86 -42.24 28.30
CA SER A 48 -22.14 -42.88 29.41
C SER A 48 -20.94 -42.06 29.83
N SER A 49 -20.58 -42.18 31.10
CA SER A 49 -19.42 -41.53 31.71
C SER A 49 -18.73 -42.49 32.68
N SER A 50 -17.46 -42.29 32.96
CA SER A 50 -16.88 -42.73 34.24
C SER A 50 -15.59 -42.01 34.62
N LYS A 51 -15.36 -41.97 35.93
CA LYS A 51 -14.24 -41.29 36.61
C LYS A 51 -13.35 -42.36 37.26
N ARG A 52 -12.09 -42.02 37.58
CA ARG A 52 -11.44 -42.49 38.83
C ARG A 52 -10.33 -41.55 39.28
N LYS A 53 -9.97 -41.65 40.57
CA LYS A 53 -9.05 -40.75 41.29
C LYS A 53 -7.86 -41.54 41.86
N ILE A 54 -6.64 -40.99 41.77
CA ILE A 54 -5.47 -41.25 42.66
C ILE A 54 -4.69 -39.91 42.76
N LEU A 55 -3.73 -39.75 43.68
CA LEU A 55 -3.91 -39.27 45.05
C LEU A 55 -2.55 -39.39 45.79
N LEU A 56 -2.15 -38.36 46.57
CA LEU A 56 -0.93 -38.29 47.41
C LEU A 56 0.41 -38.26 46.60
N ALA A 57 1.54 -37.70 47.07
CA ALA A 57 1.84 -36.96 48.32
C ALA A 57 2.95 -35.89 48.15
N VAL A 58 3.14 -35.12 49.22
CA VAL A 58 4.07 -34.00 49.50
C VAL A 58 5.56 -34.37 49.48
N THR A 59 6.43 -33.51 48.92
CA THR A 59 7.71 -32.93 49.48
C THR A 59 8.40 -32.10 48.38
N ALA A 60 8.72 -30.81 48.53
CA ALA A 60 9.66 -30.13 49.45
C ALA A 60 11.11 -30.05 48.90
N ALA A 61 11.73 -28.87 48.98
CA ALA A 61 12.85 -28.45 48.13
C ALA A 61 14.26 -28.74 48.68
N ALA A 62 15.24 -28.76 47.77
CA ALA A 62 16.66 -28.46 48.02
C ALA A 62 17.32 -27.94 46.72
N ALA A 63 18.51 -27.35 46.80
CA ALA A 63 19.17 -26.64 45.70
C ALA A 63 20.64 -27.10 45.49
N LEU A 64 21.38 -26.34 44.68
CA LEU A 64 22.79 -26.50 44.24
C LEU A 64 22.99 -27.35 42.97
N VAL A 65 23.93 -27.12 42.03
CA VAL A 65 24.60 -25.92 41.41
C VAL A 65 25.95 -26.41 40.83
N VAL A 66 26.15 -26.20 39.51
CA VAL A 66 27.43 -26.08 38.76
C VAL A 66 28.24 -27.33 38.33
N VAL A 67 28.41 -27.46 37.00
CA VAL A 67 29.49 -28.09 36.18
C VAL A 67 29.72 -29.61 36.30
N GLY A 68 29.91 -30.37 35.21
CA GLY A 68 29.88 -30.04 33.77
C GLY A 68 30.43 -31.18 32.87
N VAL A 69 30.84 -30.85 31.64
CA VAL A 69 31.35 -31.73 30.55
C VAL A 69 30.26 -32.45 29.74
N VAL A 70 30.53 -32.65 28.44
CA VAL A 70 29.57 -33.02 27.37
C VAL A 70 30.00 -34.31 26.67
N VAL A 71 29.06 -35.23 26.47
CA VAL A 71 28.98 -36.13 25.30
C VAL A 71 27.52 -36.20 24.87
N ALA A 72 27.26 -36.14 23.56
CA ALA A 72 25.91 -36.02 23.01
C ALA A 72 25.30 -37.35 22.56
N LEU A 73 23.97 -37.43 22.60
CA LEU A 73 23.17 -38.11 21.57
C LEU A 73 21.87 -37.32 21.40
N VAL A 74 21.75 -36.58 20.30
CA VAL A 74 20.61 -35.68 20.02
C VAL A 74 19.55 -36.42 19.21
N SER A 75 18.31 -36.42 19.71
CA SER A 75 17.12 -36.85 18.95
C SER A 75 15.89 -36.02 19.34
N SER A 76 16.11 -34.73 19.60
CA SER A 76 15.05 -33.75 19.78
C SER A 76 14.59 -33.21 18.42
N PHE A 77 13.34 -33.48 18.03
CA PHE A 77 12.68 -32.77 16.93
C PHE A 77 12.48 -31.29 17.30
N GLN A 78 13.49 -30.46 17.06
CA GLN A 78 13.34 -29.02 17.10
C GLN A 78 12.59 -28.58 15.85
N ALA A 79 11.26 -28.44 15.97
CA ALA A 79 10.52 -27.56 15.08
C ALA A 79 11.15 -26.16 15.18
N PRO A 80 11.36 -25.45 14.05
CA PRO A 80 11.99 -24.14 14.07
C PRO A 80 11.07 -23.12 14.75
N THR A 81 11.27 -22.90 16.05
CA THR A 81 10.66 -21.79 16.79
C THR A 81 11.30 -20.47 16.37
N THR A 82 11.03 -20.05 15.13
CA THR A 82 11.24 -18.68 14.69
C THR A 82 10.21 -17.79 15.40
N THR A 83 10.49 -17.47 16.66
CA THR A 83 9.82 -16.41 17.40
C THR A 83 10.19 -15.08 16.74
N SER A 84 9.51 -14.74 15.65
CA SER A 84 9.55 -13.40 15.07
C SER A 84 9.12 -12.43 16.16
N ILE A 85 10.02 -11.52 16.53
CA ILE A 85 9.81 -10.55 17.60
C ILE A 85 8.50 -9.81 17.32
N SER A 86 7.55 -9.88 18.26
CA SER A 86 6.39 -9.00 18.26
C SER A 86 6.90 -7.56 18.29
N VAL A 87 6.66 -6.79 17.22
CA VAL A 87 7.01 -5.37 17.22
C VAL A 87 6.24 -4.73 18.39
N GLY A 88 6.95 -4.06 19.28
CA GLY A 88 6.42 -3.68 20.58
C GLY A 88 7.43 -2.84 21.36
N ALA A 89 7.05 -1.59 21.63
CA ALA A 89 7.90 -0.46 22.01
C ALA A 89 8.90 -0.03 20.91
N ALA A 90 8.92 1.28 20.61
CA ALA A 90 9.77 1.93 19.61
C ALA A 90 9.62 1.43 18.15
N GLY A 91 8.49 0.79 17.80
CA GLY A 91 8.21 0.41 16.41
C GLY A 91 6.82 -0.16 16.15
N ASP A 92 5.87 0.04 17.08
CA ASP A 92 4.52 -0.49 16.98
C ASP A 92 3.81 -0.02 15.70
N VAL A 93 3.29 -0.98 14.95
CA VAL A 93 2.54 -0.77 13.71
C VAL A 93 1.30 -1.65 13.72
N SER A 94 0.22 -1.12 13.16
CA SER A 94 -1.00 -1.84 12.87
C SER A 94 -1.17 -2.06 11.36
N VAL A 95 -2.21 -2.80 10.98
CA VAL A 95 -2.58 -3.02 9.59
C VAL A 95 -4.09 -2.86 9.43
N CYS A 96 -4.51 -2.32 8.30
CA CYS A 96 -5.92 -2.17 7.96
C CYS A 96 -6.54 -3.53 7.64
N TYR A 97 -7.74 -3.77 8.18
CA TYR A 97 -8.54 -4.96 7.95
C TYR A 97 -9.84 -4.59 7.25
N ASP A 98 -9.86 -4.76 5.92
CA ASP A 98 -11.07 -4.68 5.11
C ASP A 98 -12.04 -5.79 5.58
N SER A 99 -13.19 -5.38 6.10
CA SER A 99 -14.10 -6.25 6.83
C SER A 99 -15.08 -7.02 5.94
N TYR A 100 -14.90 -7.00 4.61
CA TYR A 100 -15.87 -7.57 3.66
C TYR A 100 -16.23 -9.05 3.90
N ASN A 101 -15.31 -9.84 4.48
CA ASN A 101 -15.51 -11.26 4.78
C ASN A 101 -15.75 -11.56 6.28
N SER A 102 -15.96 -10.54 7.12
CA SER A 102 -16.16 -10.67 8.58
C SER A 102 -17.43 -11.42 9.00
N TYR A 103 -18.35 -11.69 8.07
CA TYR A 103 -19.55 -12.50 8.32
C TYR A 103 -19.34 -13.99 8.03
N THR A 104 -18.17 -14.39 7.50
CA THR A 104 -17.78 -15.79 7.33
C THR A 104 -17.23 -16.36 8.64
N ALA A 105 -17.70 -17.54 9.05
CA ALA A 105 -17.33 -18.14 10.33
C ALA A 105 -15.83 -18.46 10.44
N GLY A 106 -15.19 -17.99 11.51
CA GLY A 106 -13.78 -18.20 11.81
C GLY A 106 -12.80 -17.31 11.04
N ASN A 107 -13.26 -16.52 10.05
CA ASN A 107 -12.37 -15.66 9.26
C ASN A 107 -11.69 -14.60 10.14
N ILE A 108 -12.45 -13.89 10.99
CA ILE A 108 -11.89 -12.85 11.86
C ILE A 108 -10.83 -13.46 12.79
N GLU A 109 -11.12 -14.59 13.43
CA GLU A 109 -10.18 -15.27 14.32
C GLU A 109 -8.94 -15.81 13.60
N TYR A 110 -9.06 -16.28 12.37
CA TYR A 110 -7.92 -16.69 11.55
C TYR A 110 -7.08 -15.47 11.14
N HIS A 111 -7.72 -14.44 10.57
CA HIS A 111 -7.07 -13.21 10.10
C HIS A 111 -6.37 -12.46 11.23
N PHE A 112 -6.96 -12.36 12.42
CA PHE A 112 -6.34 -11.64 13.53
C PHE A 112 -5.15 -12.43 14.12
N LYS A 113 -5.22 -13.77 14.15
CA LYS A 113 -4.05 -14.62 14.46
C LYS A 113 -2.93 -14.44 13.44
N ARG A 114 -3.26 -14.34 12.15
CA ARG A 114 -2.30 -14.02 11.08
C ARG A 114 -1.67 -12.65 11.29
N ILE A 115 -2.47 -11.60 11.45
CA ILE A 115 -2.02 -10.22 11.71
C ILE A 115 -1.05 -10.19 12.91
N LYS A 116 -1.35 -10.91 13.99
CA LYS A 116 -0.51 -10.99 15.20
C LYS A 116 0.88 -11.62 14.96
N GLU A 117 1.10 -12.34 13.87
CA GLU A 117 2.44 -12.79 13.46
C GLU A 117 3.39 -11.62 13.12
N ARG A 118 2.87 -10.45 12.75
CA ARG A 118 3.66 -9.34 12.16
C ARG A 118 3.36 -7.95 12.77
N PHE A 119 2.16 -7.73 13.29
CA PHE A 119 1.69 -6.43 13.78
C PHE A 119 1.27 -6.49 15.25
N SER A 120 1.38 -5.36 15.96
CA SER A 120 0.89 -5.25 17.36
C SER A 120 -0.57 -4.80 17.45
N GLY A 121 -1.10 -4.17 16.39
CA GLY A 121 -2.50 -3.80 16.32
C GLY A 121 -3.18 -4.03 14.97
N VAL A 122 -4.47 -3.73 14.93
CA VAL A 122 -5.33 -3.77 13.75
C VAL A 122 -6.19 -2.51 13.68
N ARG A 123 -6.41 -1.98 12.48
CA ARG A 123 -7.38 -0.92 12.21
C ARG A 123 -8.53 -1.48 11.39
N THR A 124 -9.77 -1.27 11.80
CA THR A 124 -10.95 -1.75 11.06
C THR A 124 -11.77 -0.60 10.50
N TYR A 125 -12.62 -0.87 9.51
CA TYR A 125 -13.58 0.09 8.94
C TYR A 125 -14.93 0.01 9.65
N GLN A 126 -15.32 -1.19 10.05
CA GLN A 126 -16.45 -1.49 10.93
C GLN A 126 -15.99 -2.31 12.15
N THR A 127 -16.79 -2.37 13.21
CA THR A 127 -16.50 -3.16 14.42
C THR A 127 -17.35 -4.42 14.53
N GLN A 128 -18.52 -4.43 13.89
CA GLN A 128 -19.39 -5.60 13.78
C GLN A 128 -18.89 -6.63 12.75
N GLY A 129 -19.36 -7.87 12.91
CA GLY A 129 -19.10 -9.03 12.08
C GLY A 129 -19.87 -10.23 12.66
N LEU A 130 -19.54 -11.47 12.27
CA LEU A 130 -20.06 -12.66 12.96
C LEU A 130 -19.50 -12.77 14.40
N ARG A 131 -18.28 -12.23 14.61
CA ARG A 131 -17.75 -11.83 15.91
C ARG A 131 -17.58 -10.32 15.94
N ASN A 132 -17.53 -9.75 17.13
CA ASN A 132 -17.11 -8.37 17.34
C ASN A 132 -15.59 -8.26 17.20
N HIS A 133 -15.10 -7.30 16.40
CA HIS A 133 -13.66 -7.17 16.12
C HIS A 133 -12.83 -6.79 17.36
N ILE A 134 -13.41 -6.09 18.35
CA ILE A 134 -12.70 -5.75 19.60
C ILE A 134 -12.46 -7.01 20.44
N ASP A 135 -13.41 -7.95 20.48
CA ASP A 135 -13.27 -9.23 21.18
C ASP A 135 -12.11 -10.03 20.61
N VAL A 136 -12.09 -10.19 19.28
CA VAL A 136 -11.08 -11.01 18.61
C VAL A 136 -9.70 -10.34 18.68
N ALA A 137 -9.63 -9.00 18.69
CA ALA A 137 -8.39 -8.29 18.98
C ALA A 137 -7.88 -8.62 20.39
N ALA A 138 -8.75 -8.56 21.41
CA ALA A 138 -8.41 -8.91 22.78
C ALA A 138 -7.99 -10.39 22.94
N GLU A 139 -8.73 -11.32 22.33
CA GLU A 139 -8.44 -12.77 22.30
C GLU A 139 -7.09 -13.11 21.64
N THR A 140 -6.64 -12.29 20.69
CA THR A 140 -5.35 -12.45 19.99
C THR A 140 -4.23 -11.56 20.56
N GLY A 141 -4.53 -10.72 21.55
CA GLY A 141 -3.58 -9.76 22.11
C GLY A 141 -3.16 -8.66 21.13
N LEU A 142 -4.00 -8.31 20.16
CA LEU A 142 -3.88 -7.11 19.34
C LEU A 142 -4.52 -5.92 20.05
N VAL A 143 -3.96 -4.72 19.84
CA VAL A 143 -4.69 -3.46 20.08
C VAL A 143 -5.51 -3.09 18.85
N ILE A 144 -6.62 -2.38 19.02
CA ILE A 144 -7.55 -2.07 17.93
C ILE A 144 -7.88 -0.58 17.82
N TYR A 145 -7.77 -0.05 16.59
CA TYR A 145 -8.48 1.14 16.14
C TYR A 145 -9.82 0.69 15.55
N ALA A 146 -10.88 0.82 16.34
CA ALA A 146 -12.18 0.24 16.06
C ALA A 146 -13.00 1.17 15.16
N GLY A 147 -13.23 0.78 13.90
CA GLY A 147 -14.01 1.57 12.96
C GLY A 147 -15.50 1.54 13.21
N VAL A 148 -16.19 2.64 12.93
CA VAL A 148 -17.64 2.77 12.84
C VAL A 148 -17.99 3.25 11.43
N TRP A 149 -18.54 2.37 10.60
CA TRP A 149 -18.81 2.63 9.19
C TRP A 149 -20.12 3.40 8.98
N LEU A 150 -20.05 4.61 8.40
CA LEU A 150 -21.19 5.53 8.28
C LEU A 150 -22.16 5.22 7.11
N LYS A 151 -22.49 3.94 6.89
CA LYS A 151 -23.33 3.48 5.77
C LYS A 151 -24.76 3.09 6.22
N ASN A 152 -25.76 3.84 5.73
CA ASN A 152 -27.20 3.62 5.98
C ASN A 152 -27.49 3.44 7.49
N ASP A 153 -28.54 2.72 7.89
CA ASP A 153 -28.82 2.42 9.31
C ASP A 153 -27.80 1.49 9.99
N GLN A 154 -26.73 1.10 9.29
CA GLN A 154 -25.72 0.18 9.82
C GLN A 154 -24.76 0.88 10.80
N TRP A 155 -24.60 2.21 10.72
CA TRP A 155 -23.69 2.97 11.59
C TRP A 155 -24.06 2.85 13.07
N PHE A 156 -25.35 2.86 13.42
CA PHE A 156 -25.78 2.76 14.81
C PHE A 156 -25.53 1.36 15.39
N LYS A 157 -25.73 0.30 14.58
CA LYS A 157 -25.37 -1.08 14.94
C LYS A 157 -23.86 -1.21 15.16
N ASP A 158 -23.06 -0.47 14.39
CA ASP A 158 -21.60 -0.47 14.50
C ASP A 158 -21.10 0.29 15.73
N MET A 159 -21.72 1.44 16.06
CA MET A 159 -21.49 2.13 17.34
C MET A 159 -21.86 1.25 18.53
N GLN A 160 -22.96 0.51 18.45
CA GLN A 160 -23.37 -0.42 19.49
C GLN A 160 -22.37 -1.59 19.63
N ALA A 161 -21.88 -2.14 18.52
CA ALA A 161 -20.80 -3.13 18.53
C ALA A 161 -19.50 -2.56 19.13
N ALA A 162 -19.10 -1.34 18.75
CA ALA A 162 -17.94 -0.67 19.32
C ALA A 162 -18.09 -0.46 20.83
N LEU A 163 -19.27 -0.02 21.28
CA LEU A 163 -19.60 0.13 22.70
C LEU A 163 -19.52 -1.19 23.47
N ASP A 164 -20.15 -2.26 22.97
CA ASP A 164 -20.22 -3.54 23.70
C ASP A 164 -18.93 -4.35 23.62
N GLY A 165 -18.09 -4.14 22.61
CA GLY A 165 -16.70 -4.60 22.59
C GLY A 165 -15.85 -3.84 23.61
N ALA A 166 -15.92 -2.50 23.58
CA ALA A 166 -15.19 -1.63 24.50
C ALA A 166 -15.56 -1.83 25.97
N ARG A 167 -16.83 -2.16 26.28
CA ARG A 167 -17.29 -2.53 27.65
C ARG A 167 -16.60 -3.77 28.19
N ARG A 168 -16.24 -4.73 27.33
CA ARG A 168 -15.65 -6.02 27.72
C ARG A 168 -14.13 -6.03 27.65
N HIS A 169 -13.55 -5.25 26.74
CA HIS A 169 -12.11 -5.22 26.47
C HIS A 169 -11.55 -3.79 26.32
N PRO A 170 -11.79 -2.86 27.29
CA PRO A 170 -11.44 -1.45 27.13
C PRO A 170 -9.94 -1.23 26.91
N ASN A 171 -9.09 -2.04 27.57
CA ASN A 171 -7.63 -1.97 27.47
C ASN A 171 -7.09 -2.33 26.07
N SER A 172 -7.88 -2.96 25.20
CA SER A 172 -7.50 -3.28 23.83
C SER A 172 -7.78 -2.14 22.85
N VAL A 173 -8.68 -1.21 23.20
CA VAL A 173 -9.14 -0.15 22.29
C VAL A 173 -8.20 1.05 22.35
N LYS A 174 -7.52 1.36 21.24
CA LYS A 174 -6.69 2.58 21.09
C LYS A 174 -7.55 3.82 20.92
N ALA A 175 -8.57 3.71 20.07
CA ALA A 175 -9.64 4.68 19.84
C ALA A 175 -10.79 4.02 19.08
N ILE A 176 -11.97 4.65 19.13
CA ILE A 176 -13.08 4.38 18.20
C ILE A 176 -13.06 5.47 17.12
N LEU A 177 -13.01 5.06 15.86
CA LEU A 177 -12.86 5.92 14.69
C LEU A 177 -14.18 5.95 13.91
N VAL A 178 -14.87 7.09 13.95
CA VAL A 178 -16.19 7.26 13.35
C VAL A 178 -16.05 7.84 11.95
N GLY A 179 -16.38 7.03 10.97
CA GLY A 179 -16.26 7.35 9.55
C GLY A 179 -14.86 7.14 8.95
N ASN A 180 -14.85 7.05 7.62
CA ASN A 180 -13.69 6.94 6.76
C ASN A 180 -13.89 7.70 5.44
N GLU A 181 -13.25 8.85 5.31
CA GLU A 181 -13.20 9.66 4.09
C GLU A 181 -14.56 10.18 3.58
N GLU A 182 -15.57 10.35 4.45
CA GLU A 182 -16.87 10.94 4.06
C GLU A 182 -16.78 12.37 3.51
N LEU A 183 -15.67 13.09 3.77
CA LEU A 183 -15.41 14.41 3.18
C LEU A 183 -14.94 14.32 1.72
N LEU A 184 -14.37 13.18 1.30
CA LEU A 184 -13.82 12.98 -0.03
C LEU A 184 -14.94 12.98 -1.07
N GLY A 185 -14.75 13.71 -2.17
CA GLY A 185 -15.77 13.88 -3.21
C GLY A 185 -16.94 14.79 -2.85
N GLY A 186 -17.09 15.18 -1.57
CA GLY A 186 -18.05 16.19 -1.12
C GLY A 186 -19.52 15.75 -1.01
N GLU A 187 -19.82 14.45 -0.98
CA GLU A 187 -21.17 13.93 -0.71
C GLU A 187 -21.63 14.33 0.71
N TYR A 188 -20.72 14.21 1.68
CA TYR A 188 -20.91 14.68 3.06
C TYR A 188 -19.94 15.81 3.38
N ASN A 189 -20.15 16.43 4.54
CA ASN A 189 -19.29 17.49 5.07
C ASN A 189 -19.03 17.26 6.57
N GLN A 190 -18.13 18.05 7.14
CA GLN A 190 -17.66 17.87 8.51
C GLN A 190 -18.76 17.86 9.57
N TRP A 191 -19.91 18.52 9.33
CA TRP A 191 -21.01 18.56 10.29
C TRP A 191 -21.74 17.21 10.41
N PHE A 192 -21.87 16.46 9.31
CA PHE A 192 -22.43 15.11 9.30
C PHE A 192 -21.57 14.17 10.17
N VAL A 193 -20.27 14.14 9.93
CA VAL A 193 -19.33 13.29 10.67
C VAL A 193 -19.22 13.70 12.13
N LEU A 194 -19.20 15.01 12.42
CA LEU A 194 -19.13 15.58 13.77
C LEU A 194 -20.38 15.27 14.61
N GLU A 195 -21.56 15.17 13.98
CA GLU A 195 -22.77 14.68 14.65
C GLU A 195 -22.58 13.23 15.12
N LYS A 196 -22.03 12.35 14.28
CA LYS A 196 -21.80 10.93 14.60
C LYS A 196 -20.67 10.73 15.62
N VAL A 197 -19.59 11.52 15.54
CA VAL A 197 -18.53 11.57 16.58
C VAL A 197 -19.11 11.94 17.95
N ARG A 198 -19.96 12.99 18.00
CA ARG A 198 -20.64 13.40 19.24
C ARG A 198 -21.62 12.33 19.74
N HIS A 199 -22.30 11.60 18.86
CA HIS A 199 -23.18 10.49 19.21
C HIS A 199 -22.39 9.35 19.88
N MET A 200 -21.30 8.88 19.26
CA MET A 200 -20.44 7.83 19.82
C MET A 200 -19.83 8.23 21.17
N ARG A 201 -19.36 9.48 21.28
CA ARG A 201 -18.86 10.05 22.56
C ARG A 201 -19.96 10.04 23.63
N LYS A 202 -21.20 10.39 23.30
CA LYS A 202 -22.31 10.32 24.27
C LYS A 202 -22.57 8.88 24.73
N MET A 203 -22.62 7.91 23.81
CA MET A 203 -22.82 6.49 24.14
C MET A 203 -21.73 5.95 25.09
N LEU A 204 -20.47 6.35 24.91
CA LEU A 204 -19.37 6.00 25.81
C LEU A 204 -19.50 6.69 27.18
N ASN A 205 -19.82 7.99 27.21
CA ASN A 205 -20.01 8.74 28.45
C ASN A 205 -21.16 8.18 29.29
N ASP A 206 -22.32 7.92 28.68
CA ASP A 206 -23.49 7.31 29.33
C ASP A 206 -23.17 5.91 29.89
N ALA A 207 -22.19 5.21 29.31
CA ALA A 207 -21.73 3.89 29.73
C ALA A 207 -20.52 3.90 30.70
N GLY A 208 -20.05 5.08 31.12
CA GLY A 208 -18.87 5.21 32.01
C GLY A 208 -17.51 5.00 31.32
N LEU A 209 -17.48 4.93 29.98
CA LEU A 209 -16.28 4.72 29.15
C LEU A 209 -15.71 6.02 28.56
N TRP A 210 -15.93 7.16 29.23
CA TRP A 210 -15.54 8.51 28.81
C TRP A 210 -14.04 8.70 28.48
N TYR A 211 -13.18 7.79 28.94
CA TYR A 211 -11.73 7.80 28.73
C TYR A 211 -11.31 7.15 27.40
N ILE A 212 -12.23 6.50 26.67
CA ILE A 212 -11.96 5.92 25.36
C ILE A 212 -12.03 7.02 24.30
N LYS A 213 -10.90 7.26 23.62
CA LYS A 213 -10.75 8.28 22.59
C LYS A 213 -11.73 8.06 21.44
N VAL A 214 -12.41 9.11 21.01
CA VAL A 214 -13.24 9.13 19.80
C VAL A 214 -12.61 10.04 18.74
N GLY A 215 -12.53 9.53 17.52
CA GLY A 215 -11.96 10.22 16.37
C GLY A 215 -12.77 10.02 15.10
N SER A 216 -12.20 10.45 13.98
CA SER A 216 -12.66 10.14 12.62
C SER A 216 -11.43 9.91 11.72
N VAL A 217 -11.62 9.30 10.56
CA VAL A 217 -10.59 9.09 9.54
C VAL A 217 -10.95 9.89 8.29
N GLN A 218 -10.05 10.75 7.81
CA GLN A 218 -10.22 11.51 6.56
C GLN A 218 -8.84 11.65 5.86
N THR A 219 -8.82 12.08 4.58
CA THR A 219 -7.55 12.34 3.88
C THR A 219 -6.81 13.53 4.50
N ASP A 220 -5.48 13.61 4.31
CA ASP A 220 -4.71 14.81 4.67
C ASP A 220 -5.25 16.08 4.00
N GLY A 221 -5.64 15.99 2.72
CA GLY A 221 -6.28 17.06 1.98
C GLY A 221 -7.59 17.55 2.62
N ASP A 222 -8.48 16.65 3.00
CA ASP A 222 -9.78 16.99 3.61
C ASP A 222 -9.61 17.61 5.00
N TRP A 223 -8.71 17.06 5.82
CA TRP A 223 -8.41 17.67 7.13
C TRP A 223 -7.89 19.10 7.00
N LEU A 224 -7.00 19.37 6.04
CA LEU A 224 -6.42 20.69 5.82
C LEU A 224 -7.45 21.71 5.28
N ASN A 225 -8.38 21.28 4.42
CA ASN A 225 -9.29 22.17 3.69
C ASN A 225 -10.70 22.28 4.31
N SER A 226 -11.31 21.17 4.75
CA SER A 226 -12.75 21.08 5.03
C SER A 226 -13.09 20.54 6.43
N GLY A 227 -12.20 19.75 7.06
CA GLY A 227 -12.43 19.07 8.34
C GLY A 227 -12.10 19.85 9.63
N SER A 228 -11.96 21.18 9.58
CA SER A 228 -11.31 21.95 10.64
C SER A 228 -12.10 22.11 11.95
N GLU A 229 -13.43 21.98 11.95
CA GLU A 229 -14.28 21.93 13.15
C GLU A 229 -14.39 20.50 13.69
N LEU A 230 -14.54 19.51 12.80
CA LEU A 230 -14.42 18.08 13.15
C LEU A 230 -13.11 17.80 13.88
N ALA A 231 -12.00 18.35 13.39
CA ALA A 231 -10.68 18.23 13.99
C ALA A 231 -10.61 18.80 15.43
N LYS A 232 -11.47 19.76 15.82
CA LYS A 232 -11.50 20.29 17.20
C LYS A 232 -12.19 19.33 18.16
N GLU A 233 -13.20 18.60 17.69
CA GLU A 233 -13.95 17.61 18.47
C GLU A 233 -13.21 16.27 18.61
N CYS A 234 -12.29 15.92 17.71
CA CYS A 234 -11.62 14.61 17.73
C CYS A 234 -10.52 14.50 18.80
N ASP A 235 -10.57 13.44 19.62
CA ASP A 235 -9.51 13.05 20.58
C ASP A 235 -8.30 12.44 19.87
N VAL A 236 -8.53 11.84 18.70
CA VAL A 236 -7.52 11.37 17.75
C VAL A 236 -8.01 11.63 16.32
N MET A 237 -7.11 12.01 15.43
CA MET A 237 -7.41 12.25 14.01
C MET A 237 -6.72 11.18 13.17
N GLY A 238 -7.50 10.28 12.58
CA GLY A 238 -7.00 9.35 11.58
C GLY A 238 -6.73 10.08 10.28
N VAL A 239 -5.50 10.00 9.78
CA VAL A 239 -5.08 10.63 8.54
C VAL A 239 -4.74 9.54 7.53
N ASN A 240 -5.38 9.60 6.37
CA ASN A 240 -5.06 8.74 5.24
C ASN A 240 -4.12 9.47 4.27
N ILE A 241 -2.97 8.87 3.97
CA ILE A 241 -1.93 9.46 3.11
C ILE A 241 -1.43 8.40 2.14
N HIS A 242 -1.89 8.46 0.90
CA HIS A 242 -1.48 7.54 -0.17
C HIS A 242 -0.64 8.28 -1.23
N PRO A 243 0.69 8.12 -1.24
CA PRO A 243 1.54 8.57 -2.34
C PRO A 243 1.18 7.90 -3.67
N PHE A 244 0.67 6.67 -3.67
CA PHE A 244 0.22 5.97 -4.89
C PHE A 244 -0.87 6.73 -5.67
N PHE A 245 -1.71 7.54 -4.99
CA PHE A 245 -2.69 8.41 -5.64
C PHE A 245 -2.19 9.85 -5.87
N GLY A 246 -0.99 10.18 -5.38
CA GLY A 246 -0.35 11.48 -5.60
C GLY A 246 0.01 11.72 -7.06
N ALA A 247 0.42 12.95 -7.37
CA ALA A 247 0.95 13.33 -8.69
C ALA A 247 2.26 14.13 -8.59
N SER A 248 2.85 14.21 -7.39
CA SER A 248 4.06 14.98 -7.11
C SER A 248 5.30 14.25 -7.63
N ASP A 249 6.38 14.99 -7.90
CA ASP A 249 7.66 14.34 -8.25
C ASP A 249 8.18 13.48 -7.09
N ASN A 250 7.91 13.88 -5.84
CA ASN A 250 8.22 13.08 -4.66
C ASN A 250 7.46 11.75 -4.63
N SER A 251 6.15 11.73 -4.95
CA SER A 251 5.37 10.48 -4.92
C SER A 251 5.88 9.47 -5.95
N LYS A 252 6.37 9.96 -7.10
CA LYS A 252 6.93 9.15 -8.18
C LYS A 252 8.36 8.66 -7.91
N LEU A 253 9.22 9.55 -7.41
CA LEU A 253 10.65 9.27 -7.23
C LEU A 253 10.96 8.60 -5.88
N ASN A 254 10.28 9.03 -4.81
CA ASN A 254 10.51 8.57 -3.44
C ASN A 254 9.21 8.58 -2.61
N PRO A 255 8.31 7.59 -2.81
CA PRO A 255 6.97 7.56 -2.18
C PRO A 255 6.96 7.80 -0.66
N VAL A 256 7.93 7.27 0.09
CA VAL A 256 7.98 7.43 1.55
C VAL A 256 8.33 8.87 1.97
N GLU A 257 8.96 9.66 1.10
CA GLU A 257 9.21 11.08 1.36
C GLU A 257 8.00 11.95 1.01
N ASP A 258 7.16 11.58 0.03
CA ASP A 258 5.84 12.22 -0.15
C ASP A 258 4.96 12.01 1.10
N LEU A 259 4.91 10.76 1.62
CA LEU A 259 4.29 10.45 2.90
C LEU A 259 4.90 11.30 4.05
N ASN A 260 6.22 11.39 4.14
CA ASN A 260 6.91 12.13 5.19
C ASN A 260 6.58 13.64 5.16
N VAL A 261 6.65 14.27 3.98
CA VAL A 261 6.33 15.69 3.79
C VAL A 261 4.87 15.98 4.15
N ARG A 262 3.93 15.15 3.69
CA ARG A 262 2.49 15.30 3.96
C ARG A 262 2.17 15.06 5.45
N TRP A 263 2.82 14.07 6.07
CA TRP A 263 2.73 13.82 7.51
C TRP A 263 3.24 15.01 8.34
N ILE A 264 4.37 15.61 7.96
CA ILE A 264 4.92 16.79 8.65
C ILE A 264 3.96 17.99 8.57
N GLN A 265 3.27 18.20 7.44
CA GLN A 265 2.23 19.23 7.34
C GLN A 265 1.09 18.98 8.35
N MET A 266 0.66 17.73 8.48
CA MET A 266 -0.40 17.34 9.42
C MET A 266 0.00 17.47 10.88
N VAL A 267 1.22 17.06 11.26
CA VAL A 267 1.77 17.26 12.61
C VAL A 267 1.91 18.76 12.92
N ASN A 268 2.40 19.57 11.98
CA ASN A 268 2.53 21.02 12.17
C ASN A 268 1.16 21.72 12.30
N ARG A 269 0.12 21.22 11.62
CA ARG A 269 -1.21 21.84 11.63
C ARG A 269 -2.08 21.45 12.83
N PHE A 270 -1.94 20.22 13.33
CA PHE A 270 -2.86 19.62 14.30
C PHE A 270 -2.21 19.08 15.58
N GLY A 271 -0.88 18.95 15.62
CA GLY A 271 -0.13 18.45 16.78
C GLY A 271 -0.29 16.95 17.01
N GLY A 272 0.13 16.47 18.19
CA GLY A 272 0.26 15.03 18.54
C GLY A 272 -1.03 14.21 18.66
N LYS A 273 -2.14 14.65 18.08
CA LYS A 273 -3.40 13.87 17.97
C LYS A 273 -3.59 13.19 16.61
N VAL A 274 -2.74 13.48 15.61
CA VAL A 274 -2.79 12.75 14.33
C VAL A 274 -2.20 11.35 14.47
N VAL A 275 -2.81 10.39 13.78
CA VAL A 275 -2.32 9.02 13.58
C VAL A 275 -2.49 8.67 12.10
N LEU A 276 -1.47 8.10 11.48
CA LEU A 276 -1.56 7.60 10.11
C LEU A 276 -2.44 6.33 10.12
N THR A 277 -3.62 6.40 9.52
CA THR A 277 -4.62 5.32 9.53
C THR A 277 -4.72 4.53 8.24
N GLU A 278 -4.25 5.08 7.12
CA GLU A 278 -4.04 4.34 5.87
C GLU A 278 -2.84 4.91 5.10
N THR A 279 -1.93 4.02 4.71
CA THR A 279 -0.98 4.23 3.60
C THR A 279 -0.66 2.88 2.96
N GLY A 280 -0.55 2.82 1.65
CA GLY A 280 -0.30 1.54 0.97
C GLY A 280 0.18 1.69 -0.46
N TRP A 281 0.67 0.59 -1.02
CA TRP A 281 1.05 0.47 -2.43
C TRP A 281 0.58 -0.89 -2.98
N PRO A 282 -0.12 -0.93 -4.12
CA PRO A 282 -0.72 -2.14 -4.66
C PRO A 282 0.31 -3.06 -5.37
N THR A 283 0.02 -4.35 -5.38
CA THR A 283 0.92 -5.39 -5.91
C THR A 283 0.70 -5.70 -7.39
N SER A 284 -0.42 -5.26 -7.99
CA SER A 284 -0.80 -5.47 -9.40
C SER A 284 -1.88 -4.47 -9.84
N GLY A 285 -2.26 -4.47 -11.12
CA GLY A 285 -3.27 -3.57 -11.70
C GLY A 285 -2.68 -2.29 -12.34
N GLY A 286 -3.53 -1.31 -12.65
CA GLY A 286 -3.11 -0.08 -13.34
C GLY A 286 -2.38 0.96 -12.48
N THR A 287 -1.36 1.62 -13.03
CA THR A 287 -1.65 2.76 -13.92
C THR A 287 -2.17 4.06 -13.28
N VAL A 288 -1.80 4.45 -12.06
CA VAL A 288 -2.20 5.77 -11.49
C VAL A 288 -1.04 6.76 -11.47
N ASN A 289 -1.17 7.89 -12.19
CA ASN A 289 -0.20 9.02 -12.17
C ASN A 289 1.28 8.65 -12.41
N GLY A 290 1.54 7.55 -13.12
CA GLY A 290 2.86 6.96 -13.32
C GLY A 290 3.23 5.89 -12.28
N HIS A 291 2.58 5.83 -11.13
CA HIS A 291 2.84 4.82 -10.10
C HIS A 291 2.42 3.42 -10.59
N VAL A 292 3.43 2.58 -10.84
CA VAL A 292 3.32 1.16 -11.25
C VAL A 292 2.99 0.21 -10.09
N PRO A 293 1.81 -0.44 -9.96
CA PRO A 293 1.66 -1.55 -9.03
C PRO A 293 2.63 -2.70 -9.32
N SER A 294 3.27 -3.26 -8.30
CA SER A 294 4.12 -4.46 -8.43
C SER A 294 4.50 -5.05 -7.07
N MET A 295 4.82 -6.35 -7.02
CA MET A 295 5.36 -7.00 -5.80
C MET A 295 6.56 -6.26 -5.23
N HIS A 296 7.53 -5.89 -6.07
CA HIS A 296 8.74 -5.21 -5.64
C HIS A 296 8.45 -3.84 -5.02
N MET A 297 7.63 -3.01 -5.67
CA MET A 297 7.29 -1.68 -5.12
C MET A 297 6.40 -1.76 -3.88
N ALA A 298 5.44 -2.69 -3.83
CA ALA A 298 4.61 -2.91 -2.64
C ALA A 298 5.45 -3.39 -1.43
N LYS A 299 6.33 -4.37 -1.66
CA LYS A 299 7.26 -4.87 -0.64
C LYS A 299 8.21 -3.76 -0.17
N LYS A 300 8.81 -3.01 -1.10
CA LYS A 300 9.70 -1.89 -0.75
C LYS A 300 8.96 -0.81 0.05
N TYR A 301 7.78 -0.39 -0.41
CA TYR A 301 7.02 0.67 0.26
C TYR A 301 6.61 0.28 1.68
N MET A 302 6.14 -0.96 1.89
CA MET A 302 5.89 -1.50 3.23
C MET A 302 7.13 -1.43 4.14
N LEU A 303 8.31 -1.82 3.62
CA LEU A 303 9.56 -1.78 4.38
C LEU A 303 10.02 -0.34 4.67
N ASP A 304 9.87 0.57 3.70
CA ASP A 304 10.15 2.00 3.86
C ASP A 304 9.26 2.63 4.94
N VAL A 305 7.95 2.37 4.90
CA VAL A 305 6.95 2.84 5.87
C VAL A 305 7.23 2.28 7.27
N ASN A 306 7.55 1.00 7.39
CA ASN A 306 7.94 0.40 8.66
C ASN A 306 9.24 1.00 9.23
N ALA A 307 10.22 1.30 8.36
CA ALA A 307 11.44 1.99 8.77
C ALA A 307 11.18 3.47 9.13
N TRP A 308 10.18 4.11 8.54
CA TRP A 308 9.74 5.49 8.81
C TRP A 308 8.97 5.60 10.14
N ALA A 309 8.05 4.66 10.41
CA ALA A 309 7.33 4.57 11.68
C ALA A 309 8.30 4.31 12.86
N LYS A 310 9.29 3.42 12.68
CA LYS A 310 10.38 3.17 13.66
C LYS A 310 11.25 4.39 13.97
N ARG A 311 11.19 5.48 13.19
CA ARG A 311 11.82 6.78 13.52
C ARG A 311 10.91 7.71 14.35
N GLY A 312 9.76 7.23 14.83
CA GLY A 312 8.80 7.99 15.63
C GLY A 312 7.72 8.72 14.83
N ASN A 313 7.54 8.37 13.54
CA ASN A 313 6.54 8.98 12.67
C ASN A 313 5.24 8.17 12.62
N GLY A 314 4.17 8.75 12.08
CA GLY A 314 2.85 8.11 11.98
C GLY A 314 2.00 8.16 13.26
N GLY A 315 2.55 8.61 14.39
CA GLY A 315 1.81 8.76 15.65
C GLY A 315 1.81 7.48 16.49
N ASP A 316 0.75 7.26 17.26
CA ASP A 316 0.58 6.02 18.02
C ASP A 316 0.14 4.87 17.09
N THR A 317 0.93 3.79 17.02
CA THR A 317 0.60 2.52 16.35
C THR A 317 0.03 2.67 14.91
N PRO A 318 0.70 3.42 14.01
CA PRO A 318 0.21 3.73 12.65
C PRO A 318 -0.11 2.49 11.81
N ALA A 319 -1.06 2.62 10.87
CA ALA A 319 -1.61 1.51 10.10
C ALA A 319 -1.17 1.49 8.62
N TYR A 320 -0.76 0.31 8.13
CA TYR A 320 -0.53 0.06 6.71
C TYR A 320 -1.77 -0.52 6.02
N PHE A 321 -2.06 -0.08 4.79
CA PHE A 321 -3.18 -0.53 3.96
C PHE A 321 -2.72 -1.55 2.90
N MET A 322 -3.09 -2.83 2.96
CA MET A 322 -3.93 -3.50 3.97
C MET A 322 -3.51 -4.96 4.22
N PHE A 323 -4.18 -5.67 5.14
CA PHE A 323 -3.76 -7.02 5.55
C PHE A 323 -3.79 -8.01 4.38
N HIS A 324 -4.93 -8.19 3.72
CA HIS A 324 -5.10 -9.15 2.64
C HIS A 324 -5.83 -8.57 1.43
N ASP A 325 -5.72 -9.22 0.27
CA ASP A 325 -6.41 -8.78 -0.95
C ASP A 325 -7.93 -8.91 -0.85
N ASN A 326 -8.65 -7.99 -1.49
CA ASN A 326 -10.11 -8.04 -1.62
C ASN A 326 -10.49 -8.06 -3.10
N ASN A 327 -10.65 -9.27 -3.64
CA ASN A 327 -11.04 -9.52 -5.03
C ASN A 327 -12.42 -8.95 -5.41
N GLY A 328 -13.25 -8.54 -4.45
CA GLY A 328 -14.55 -7.89 -4.64
C GLY A 328 -14.52 -6.38 -4.83
N LYS A 329 -13.37 -5.70 -4.67
CA LYS A 329 -13.21 -4.29 -5.05
C LYS A 329 -13.35 -4.12 -6.57
N TRP A 330 -13.91 -3.00 -7.04
CA TRP A 330 -14.21 -2.82 -8.48
C TRP A 330 -12.97 -2.55 -9.34
N VAL A 331 -12.15 -1.58 -8.93
CA VAL A 331 -10.92 -1.20 -9.64
C VAL A 331 -9.86 -2.30 -9.48
N ASP A 332 -8.96 -2.44 -10.44
CA ASP A 332 -8.02 -3.57 -10.50
C ASP A 332 -6.87 -3.47 -9.48
N TYR A 333 -6.24 -2.31 -9.37
CA TYR A 333 -5.18 -2.07 -8.38
C TYR A 333 -5.71 -2.18 -6.94
N GLU A 334 -6.93 -1.69 -6.71
CA GLU A 334 -7.66 -1.72 -5.44
C GLU A 334 -7.75 -3.12 -4.83
N LYS A 335 -7.93 -4.16 -5.67
CA LYS A 335 -8.00 -5.55 -5.22
C LYS A 335 -6.71 -6.02 -4.53
N SER A 336 -5.57 -5.39 -4.85
CA SER A 336 -4.23 -5.95 -4.66
C SER A 336 -3.33 -5.21 -3.65
N PHE A 337 -3.90 -4.34 -2.81
CA PHE A 337 -3.20 -3.67 -1.70
C PHE A 337 -2.86 -4.59 -0.51
N GLY A 338 -3.31 -5.85 -0.53
CA GLY A 338 -3.02 -6.80 0.54
C GLY A 338 -1.52 -7.12 0.65
N LEU A 339 -1.01 -7.17 1.88
CA LEU A 339 0.28 -7.77 2.22
C LEU A 339 0.23 -9.31 2.20
N ALA A 340 -0.97 -9.87 2.36
CA ALA A 340 -1.33 -11.25 2.11
C ALA A 340 -2.23 -11.38 0.88
N TRP A 341 -2.27 -12.57 0.29
CA TRP A 341 -3.33 -12.98 -0.63
C TRP A 341 -4.68 -13.06 0.10
N ASP A 342 -5.78 -13.11 -0.63
CA ASP A 342 -7.17 -13.15 -0.10
C ASP A 342 -7.44 -14.28 0.91
N ASN A 343 -6.68 -15.38 0.83
CA ASN A 343 -6.67 -16.50 1.77
C ASN A 343 -5.83 -16.27 3.05
N GLY A 344 -5.34 -15.05 3.30
CA GLY A 344 -4.55 -14.67 4.47
C GLY A 344 -3.11 -15.20 4.49
N PHE A 345 -2.56 -15.71 3.39
CA PHE A 345 -1.14 -16.06 3.28
C PHE A 345 -0.30 -14.86 2.82
N TRP A 346 0.72 -14.48 3.60
CA TRP A 346 1.67 -13.42 3.26
C TRP A 346 2.30 -13.60 1.87
N LYS A 347 2.34 -12.53 1.08
CA LYS A 347 2.90 -12.51 -0.28
C LYS A 347 4.42 -12.56 -0.31
N PHE A 348 5.05 -12.02 0.73
CA PHE A 348 6.49 -11.90 0.87
C PHE A 348 6.89 -11.92 2.34
N ASP A 349 8.15 -12.26 2.60
CA ASP A 349 8.76 -12.10 3.92
C ASP A 349 9.06 -10.62 4.22
N PHE A 350 8.83 -10.23 5.48
CA PHE A 350 9.01 -8.88 6.01
C PHE A 350 10.44 -8.61 6.51
N ASN A 351 11.27 -9.66 6.66
CA ASN A 351 12.62 -9.56 7.20
C ASN A 351 13.68 -9.39 6.09
N THR A 352 13.36 -9.84 4.88
CA THR A 352 14.13 -9.58 3.67
C THR A 352 13.70 -8.26 3.03
N VAL A 353 14.58 -7.25 3.02
CA VAL A 353 14.67 -6.42 1.81
C VAL A 353 15.08 -7.37 0.69
N ASP A 354 14.45 -7.30 -0.49
CA ASP A 354 14.98 -8.04 -1.65
C ASP A 354 16.41 -7.54 -1.87
N PRO A 355 17.45 -8.39 -1.77
CA PRO A 355 18.82 -7.93 -1.88
C PRO A 355 19.00 -7.37 -3.29
N ALA A 356 19.39 -6.09 -3.36
CA ALA A 356 19.60 -5.37 -4.60
C ALA A 356 20.40 -6.24 -5.57
N LYS A 357 19.81 -6.61 -6.70
CA LYS A 357 20.30 -7.70 -7.53
C LYS A 357 21.00 -7.18 -8.78
N ASP A 358 22.16 -7.73 -9.06
CA ASP A 358 22.84 -7.54 -10.33
C ASP A 358 22.24 -8.52 -11.36
N TYR A 359 21.51 -7.98 -12.34
CA TYR A 359 20.96 -8.71 -13.47
C TYR A 359 21.90 -8.63 -14.67
N LYS A 360 21.89 -9.67 -15.51
CA LYS A 360 22.62 -9.75 -16.78
C LYS A 360 21.66 -10.29 -17.86
N GLY A 361 21.97 -10.05 -19.13
CA GLY A 361 21.08 -10.43 -20.22
C GLY A 361 19.82 -9.57 -20.21
N ILE A 362 19.98 -8.24 -20.10
CA ILE A 362 18.87 -7.29 -20.10
C ILE A 362 18.86 -6.52 -21.42
N VAL A 363 17.74 -6.53 -22.11
CA VAL A 363 17.53 -5.70 -23.31
C VAL A 363 16.43 -4.68 -23.04
N PHE A 364 16.69 -3.43 -23.36
CA PHE A 364 15.75 -2.31 -23.20
C PHE A 364 15.08 -1.99 -24.53
N PHE A 365 13.82 -2.39 -24.68
CA PHE A 365 13.04 -2.26 -25.91
C PHE A 365 11.99 -1.15 -25.80
N ASN A 366 12.17 -0.06 -26.55
CA ASN A 366 11.14 0.94 -26.75
C ASN A 366 10.05 0.41 -27.70
N ARG A 367 9.05 -0.26 -27.13
CA ARG A 367 7.90 -0.78 -27.89
C ARG A 367 7.17 0.30 -28.69
N PRO A 368 6.85 1.50 -28.15
CA PRO A 368 6.05 2.48 -28.89
C PRO A 368 6.65 2.95 -30.23
N ASN A 369 7.96 2.87 -30.40
CA ASN A 369 8.68 3.31 -31.60
C ASN A 369 9.50 2.18 -32.28
N GLU A 370 9.32 0.93 -31.82
CA GLU A 370 10.06 -0.27 -32.24
C GLU A 370 11.60 -0.16 -32.20
N LYS A 371 12.15 0.53 -31.19
CA LYS A 371 13.60 0.73 -31.03
C LYS A 371 14.21 -0.07 -29.89
N VAL A 372 15.49 -0.41 -29.99
CA VAL A 372 16.27 -1.09 -28.95
C VAL A 372 17.45 -0.20 -28.55
N LEU A 373 17.76 -0.14 -27.25
CA LEU A 373 18.87 0.63 -26.69
C LEU A 373 20.21 -0.11 -26.90
N GLY A 374 21.11 0.48 -27.68
CA GLY A 374 22.38 -0.12 -28.09
C GLY A 374 23.62 0.67 -27.64
N ALA A 375 24.66 -0.06 -27.24
CA ALA A 375 25.97 0.46 -26.89
C ALA A 375 26.91 0.58 -28.11
N GLN A 376 27.53 1.74 -28.31
CA GLN A 376 28.50 1.97 -29.39
C GLN A 376 29.93 2.11 -28.82
N TRP A 377 30.62 0.98 -28.62
CA TRP A 377 31.94 0.97 -27.97
C TRP A 377 33.08 1.62 -28.79
N ASN A 378 32.85 1.96 -30.06
CA ASN A 378 33.85 2.59 -30.92
C ASN A 378 33.95 4.12 -30.74
N ASN A 379 32.85 4.78 -30.39
CA ASN A 379 32.76 6.24 -30.17
C ASN A 379 32.26 6.61 -28.76
N MET A 380 32.08 5.62 -27.88
CA MET A 380 31.49 5.74 -26.54
C MET A 380 30.03 6.27 -26.53
N ALA A 381 29.30 6.21 -27.65
CA ALA A 381 27.90 6.64 -27.68
C ALA A 381 26.95 5.58 -27.11
N VAL A 382 25.77 6.04 -26.71
CA VAL A 382 24.58 5.20 -26.59
C VAL A 382 23.58 5.74 -27.60
N ASP A 383 23.00 4.84 -28.39
CA ASP A 383 22.02 5.13 -29.43
C ASP A 383 20.81 4.21 -29.27
N THR A 384 19.76 4.46 -30.05
CA THR A 384 18.74 3.45 -30.31
C THR A 384 18.67 3.08 -31.79
N HIS A 385 18.46 1.79 -32.09
CA HIS A 385 18.32 1.27 -33.44
C HIS A 385 16.99 0.54 -33.64
N THR A 386 16.59 0.34 -34.89
CA THR A 386 15.34 -0.35 -35.24
C THR A 386 15.41 -1.85 -34.91
N ARG A 387 14.33 -2.38 -34.31
CA ARG A 387 14.13 -3.80 -34.05
C ARG A 387 13.98 -4.60 -35.36
N TRP A 388 14.88 -5.55 -35.63
CA TRP A 388 14.68 -6.57 -36.67
C TRP A 388 14.08 -7.86 -36.10
N GLY A 389 12.76 -8.02 -36.23
CA GLY A 389 12.03 -9.27 -35.92
C GLY A 389 12.23 -9.79 -34.49
N TRP A 390 13.04 -10.84 -34.34
CA TRP A 390 13.41 -11.45 -33.05
C TRP A 390 14.91 -11.46 -32.74
N SER A 391 15.80 -11.30 -33.73
CA SER A 391 17.27 -11.44 -33.54
C SER A 391 17.92 -10.30 -32.77
N TRP A 392 17.19 -9.21 -32.50
CA TRP A 392 17.59 -8.11 -31.63
C TRP A 392 17.84 -8.54 -30.17
N LYS A 393 17.30 -9.69 -29.74
CA LYS A 393 17.59 -10.29 -28.43
C LYS A 393 19.00 -10.91 -28.37
N ASP A 394 19.54 -11.28 -29.53
CA ASP A 394 20.86 -11.92 -29.68
C ASP A 394 21.92 -10.90 -30.17
N ASP A 395 21.54 -9.62 -30.31
CA ASP A 395 22.39 -8.51 -30.72
C ASP A 395 23.24 -8.02 -29.54
N PHE A 396 24.54 -8.32 -29.55
CA PHE A 396 25.44 -8.03 -28.43
C PHE A 396 25.49 -6.54 -27.99
N PRO A 397 25.47 -5.52 -28.88
CA PRO A 397 25.30 -4.11 -28.51
C PRO A 397 24.07 -3.80 -27.66
N SER A 398 22.99 -4.56 -27.85
CA SER A 398 21.72 -4.40 -27.13
C SER A 398 21.68 -5.07 -25.75
N ILE A 399 22.73 -5.81 -25.37
CA ILE A 399 22.76 -6.60 -24.13
C ILE A 399 23.41 -5.81 -22.99
N TRP A 400 22.60 -5.47 -22.00
CA TRP A 400 23.00 -4.78 -20.79
C TRP A 400 23.03 -5.71 -19.57
N SER A 401 23.74 -5.26 -18.54
CA SER A 401 23.58 -5.68 -17.16
C SER A 401 23.01 -4.52 -16.36
N VAL A 402 22.20 -4.81 -15.35
CA VAL A 402 21.65 -3.79 -14.44
C VAL A 402 22.06 -4.15 -13.03
N TRP A 403 22.96 -3.36 -12.45
CA TRP A 403 23.53 -3.57 -11.14
C TRP A 403 22.77 -2.75 -10.10
N GLU A 404 21.68 -3.28 -9.54
CA GLU A 404 20.97 -2.59 -8.45
C GLU A 404 21.88 -2.41 -7.21
N THR A 405 22.91 -3.26 -7.02
CA THR A 405 23.88 -3.12 -5.92
C THR A 405 24.65 -1.79 -5.94
N LYS A 406 24.83 -1.19 -7.14
CA LYS A 406 25.59 0.05 -7.37
C LYS A 406 24.78 1.13 -8.09
N TRP A 407 23.52 0.81 -8.42
CA TRP A 407 22.62 1.56 -9.30
C TRP A 407 23.23 1.91 -10.66
N GLN A 408 23.79 0.92 -11.36
CA GLN A 408 24.46 1.13 -12.66
C GLN A 408 23.81 0.31 -13.77
N ILE A 409 23.68 0.89 -14.97
CA ILE A 409 23.32 0.18 -16.21
C ILE A 409 24.60 0.06 -17.03
N VAL A 410 24.95 -1.18 -17.41
CA VAL A 410 26.33 -1.57 -17.77
C VAL A 410 26.36 -2.39 -19.06
N THR A 411 27.37 -2.18 -19.89
CA THR A 411 27.71 -2.98 -21.07
C THR A 411 29.17 -3.43 -21.02
N TRP A 412 29.51 -4.55 -21.64
CA TRP A 412 30.86 -5.11 -21.64
C TRP A 412 31.62 -4.74 -22.92
N ASP A 413 32.59 -3.83 -22.79
CA ASP A 413 33.54 -3.50 -23.85
C ASP A 413 34.55 -4.64 -23.98
N ALA A 414 34.21 -5.64 -24.80
CA ALA A 414 35.00 -6.86 -24.99
C ALA A 414 36.38 -6.61 -25.63
N ALA A 415 36.53 -5.51 -26.39
CA ALA A 415 37.78 -5.15 -27.04
C ALA A 415 38.81 -4.62 -26.02
N ASN A 416 38.38 -3.73 -25.11
CA ASN A 416 39.22 -3.15 -24.08
C ASN A 416 39.13 -3.88 -22.73
N LYS A 417 38.29 -4.93 -22.64
CA LYS A 417 38.07 -5.81 -21.48
C LYS A 417 37.65 -5.06 -20.21
N ARG A 418 36.63 -4.21 -20.33
CA ARG A 418 36.13 -3.35 -19.25
C ARG A 418 34.61 -3.21 -19.25
N ASP A 419 34.05 -2.97 -18.07
CA ASP A 419 32.67 -2.54 -17.92
C ASP A 419 32.54 -1.04 -18.24
N LEU A 420 31.62 -0.70 -19.15
CA LEU A 420 31.19 0.68 -19.40
C LEU A 420 29.78 0.89 -18.88
N CYS A 421 29.58 2.01 -18.20
CA CYS A 421 28.32 2.43 -17.61
C CYS A 421 27.65 3.49 -18.47
N LEU A 422 26.32 3.48 -18.48
CA LEU A 422 25.51 4.60 -18.92
C LEU A 422 25.83 5.82 -18.03
N ASP A 423 26.27 6.93 -18.62
CA ASP A 423 26.78 8.10 -17.92
C ASP A 423 26.18 9.40 -18.47
N ALA A 424 25.50 10.15 -17.61
CA ALA A 424 24.89 11.45 -17.89
C ALA A 424 25.72 12.59 -17.27
N TYR A 425 26.87 12.85 -17.88
CA TYR A 425 27.84 13.87 -17.42
C TYR A 425 27.33 15.31 -17.51
N GLU A 426 26.25 15.57 -18.25
CA GLU A 426 25.60 16.87 -18.34
C GLU A 426 24.30 16.90 -17.49
N PRO A 427 24.32 17.45 -16.26
CA PRO A 427 23.16 17.43 -15.35
C PRO A 427 22.10 18.49 -15.73
N LYS A 428 21.52 18.38 -16.93
CA LYS A 428 20.58 19.35 -17.52
C LYS A 428 19.60 18.70 -18.49
N ARG A 429 18.46 19.34 -18.70
CA ARG A 429 17.50 18.99 -19.78
C ARG A 429 18.17 19.08 -21.15
N GLY A 430 17.97 18.06 -21.98
CA GLY A 430 18.60 17.89 -23.28
C GLY A 430 20.09 17.53 -23.24
N GLY A 431 20.66 17.33 -22.04
CA GLY A 431 22.06 16.98 -21.82
C GLY A 431 22.41 15.58 -22.32
N ALA A 432 23.61 15.42 -22.88
CA ALA A 432 24.03 14.18 -23.53
C ALA A 432 24.20 13.02 -22.54
N VAL A 433 23.85 11.81 -22.99
CA VAL A 433 24.10 10.54 -22.28
C VAL A 433 25.01 9.67 -23.15
N HIS A 434 26.00 9.02 -22.53
CA HIS A 434 27.05 8.28 -23.22
C HIS A 434 27.53 7.06 -22.42
N LEU A 435 28.55 6.35 -22.92
CA LEU A 435 29.25 5.29 -22.21
C LEU A 435 30.52 5.84 -21.55
N TRP A 436 30.73 5.54 -20.28
CA TRP A 436 31.97 5.86 -19.57
C TRP A 436 32.42 4.70 -18.69
N PRO A 437 33.72 4.50 -18.40
CA PRO A 437 34.16 3.46 -17.47
C PRO A 437 33.42 3.51 -16.13
N CYS A 438 32.97 2.35 -15.66
CA CYS A 438 32.14 2.25 -14.46
C CYS A 438 32.89 2.62 -13.18
N ASP A 439 32.37 3.60 -12.43
CA ASP A 439 32.78 3.91 -11.06
C ASP A 439 31.58 3.83 -10.11
N ALA A 440 31.69 2.97 -9.10
CA ALA A 440 30.66 2.78 -8.09
C ALA A 440 30.36 4.05 -7.26
N ASN A 441 31.19 5.08 -7.31
CA ASN A 441 31.01 6.36 -6.62
C ASN A 441 30.50 7.50 -7.54
N ASN A 442 30.58 7.35 -8.87
CA ASN A 442 30.19 8.40 -9.81
C ASN A 442 28.66 8.61 -9.81
N GLY A 443 28.22 9.82 -9.42
CA GLY A 443 26.81 10.22 -9.38
C GLY A 443 26.12 10.24 -10.76
N ASN A 444 26.88 10.51 -11.83
CA ASN A 444 26.36 10.59 -13.20
C ASN A 444 26.05 9.21 -13.82
N GLN A 445 26.43 8.13 -13.13
CA GLN A 445 26.18 6.75 -13.53
C GLN A 445 25.08 6.09 -12.68
N LYS A 446 24.32 6.88 -11.89
CA LYS A 446 23.32 6.37 -10.95
C LYS A 446 21.94 6.33 -11.60
N TRP A 447 21.54 5.13 -12.00
CA TRP A 447 20.29 4.86 -12.70
C TRP A 447 19.47 3.80 -11.98
N LYS A 448 18.15 3.99 -11.99
CA LYS A 448 17.16 2.99 -11.59
C LYS A 448 16.22 2.76 -12.75
N TYR A 449 16.07 1.50 -13.16
CA TYR A 449 14.94 1.13 -14.01
C TYR A 449 13.67 1.09 -13.17
N ASP A 450 12.72 1.96 -13.49
CA ASP A 450 11.38 1.91 -12.95
C ASP A 450 10.58 0.87 -13.73
N ARG A 451 10.51 -0.36 -13.19
CA ARG A 451 9.66 -1.44 -13.73
C ARG A 451 8.21 -1.03 -13.88
N GLY A 452 7.77 -0.03 -13.13
CA GLY A 452 6.46 0.57 -13.24
C GLY A 452 6.33 1.40 -14.52
N THR A 453 6.92 2.59 -14.54
CA THR A 453 6.75 3.52 -15.68
C THR A 453 7.47 3.09 -16.95
N GLN A 454 8.25 2.01 -16.90
CA GLN A 454 9.17 1.55 -17.95
C GLN A 454 10.27 2.59 -18.27
N GLN A 455 10.55 3.52 -17.34
CA GLN A 455 11.58 4.55 -17.51
C GLN A 455 12.91 4.13 -16.90
N ILE A 456 13.99 4.52 -17.56
CA ILE A 456 15.34 4.54 -16.96
C ILE A 456 15.50 5.91 -16.29
N ARG A 457 15.26 5.97 -14.97
CA ARG A 457 15.33 7.20 -14.17
C ARG A 457 16.75 7.43 -13.66
N HIS A 458 17.21 8.68 -13.66
CA HIS A 458 18.46 9.06 -13.03
C HIS A 458 18.25 9.34 -11.53
N LEU A 459 19.21 8.92 -10.69
CA LEU A 459 19.08 8.95 -9.22
C LEU A 459 19.78 10.12 -8.54
N THR A 460 20.83 10.70 -9.12
CA THR A 460 21.47 11.93 -8.57
C THR A 460 20.82 13.18 -9.15
N HIS A 461 20.74 13.27 -10.49
CA HIS A 461 19.97 14.27 -11.22
C HIS A 461 18.46 13.98 -11.12
N HIS A 462 17.87 14.22 -9.94
CA HIS A 462 16.46 13.93 -9.65
C HIS A 462 15.50 14.56 -10.67
N GLY A 463 14.43 13.83 -11.00
CA GLY A 463 13.42 14.26 -11.97
C GLY A 463 13.78 14.00 -13.43
N LEU A 464 15.04 13.63 -13.75
CA LEU A 464 15.49 13.38 -15.12
C LEU A 464 15.49 11.88 -15.48
N CYS A 465 15.08 11.59 -16.71
CA CYS A 465 14.95 10.27 -17.31
C CYS A 465 15.78 10.17 -18.61
N LEU A 466 16.16 8.94 -18.98
CA LEU A 466 16.68 8.65 -20.32
C LEU A 466 15.55 8.80 -21.35
N ASP A 467 15.79 9.61 -22.38
CA ASP A 467 14.84 9.91 -23.44
C ASP A 467 15.50 9.74 -24.82
N MET A 468 14.75 9.17 -25.77
CA MET A 468 15.19 8.93 -27.15
C MET A 468 15.37 10.18 -28.02
N ARG A 469 14.89 11.36 -27.60
CA ARG A 469 14.86 12.63 -28.37
C ARG A 469 13.96 12.61 -29.61
N GLN A 470 13.89 11.49 -30.35
CA GLN A 470 13.19 11.32 -31.63
C GLN A 470 12.65 9.89 -31.75
N ALA A 471 11.52 9.70 -32.44
CA ALA A 471 10.91 8.37 -32.63
C ALA A 471 11.74 7.48 -33.56
N GLU A 472 12.47 8.10 -34.49
CA GLU A 472 13.35 7.50 -35.48
C GLU A 472 14.58 6.83 -34.85
N GLY A 473 14.95 7.25 -33.64
CA GLY A 473 16.09 6.78 -32.87
C GLY A 473 17.28 7.73 -32.88
N GLY A 474 18.48 7.20 -32.63
CA GLY A 474 19.70 7.98 -32.46
C GLY A 474 19.99 8.41 -31.00
N PRO A 475 20.75 9.50 -30.78
CA PRO A 475 21.41 9.76 -29.49
C PRO A 475 20.47 10.17 -28.36
N LEU A 476 20.57 9.43 -27.26
CA LEU A 476 19.80 9.63 -26.03
C LEU A 476 20.18 10.94 -25.34
N HIS A 477 19.25 11.50 -24.57
CA HIS A 477 19.51 12.61 -23.66
C HIS A 477 18.83 12.43 -22.29
N LEU A 478 19.16 13.30 -21.34
CA LEU A 478 18.32 13.54 -20.16
C LEU A 478 17.15 14.46 -20.48
N TRP A 479 15.93 14.03 -20.18
CA TRP A 479 14.74 14.89 -20.18
C TRP A 479 13.98 14.79 -18.87
N ASP A 480 12.99 15.67 -18.64
CA ASP A 480 12.06 15.48 -17.53
C ASP A 480 11.36 14.11 -17.64
N CYS A 481 11.21 13.40 -16.52
CA CYS A 481 10.48 12.14 -16.49
C CYS A 481 8.99 12.34 -16.75
N LEU A 482 8.53 11.99 -17.96
CA LEU A 482 7.15 12.18 -18.41
C LEU A 482 6.43 10.83 -18.52
N ASP A 483 5.46 10.57 -17.64
CA ASP A 483 4.89 9.24 -17.45
C ASP A 483 4.05 8.71 -18.64
N HIS A 484 3.73 9.58 -19.61
CA HIS A 484 3.08 9.22 -20.88
C HIS A 484 3.97 9.42 -22.11
N GLU A 485 5.21 9.89 -21.96
CA GLU A 485 6.13 10.09 -23.09
C GLU A 485 6.61 8.74 -23.62
N LYS A 486 6.27 8.45 -24.88
CA LYS A 486 6.62 7.24 -25.61
C LYS A 486 8.12 7.09 -25.79
N LEU A 487 8.85 8.19 -25.95
CA LEU A 487 10.31 8.23 -26.10
C LEU A 487 11.08 7.77 -24.84
N GLN A 488 10.40 7.62 -23.70
CA GLN A 488 10.97 7.18 -22.43
C GLN A 488 10.53 5.77 -21.97
N LYS A 489 9.71 5.07 -22.76
CA LYS A 489 9.15 3.75 -22.39
C LYS A 489 9.99 2.60 -22.92
N PHE A 490 10.90 2.09 -22.10
CA PHE A 490 11.74 0.94 -22.40
C PHE A 490 11.24 -0.29 -21.64
N GLU A 491 10.71 -1.30 -22.35
CA GLU A 491 10.47 -2.60 -21.74
C GLU A 491 11.79 -3.29 -21.41
N TRP A 492 11.94 -3.75 -20.17
CA TRP A 492 13.00 -4.66 -19.76
C TRP A 492 12.65 -6.10 -20.20
N TRP A 493 13.47 -6.66 -21.07
CA TRP A 493 13.44 -8.08 -21.43
C TRP A 493 14.65 -8.80 -20.82
N VAL A 494 14.43 -9.99 -20.23
CA VAL A 494 15.52 -10.91 -19.84
C VAL A 494 15.69 -11.94 -20.95
N ILE A 495 16.92 -12.20 -21.36
CA ILE A 495 17.30 -13.11 -22.45
C ILE A 495 18.14 -14.30 -21.98
#